data_AF-A0A0G0URI5-F1
#
_entry.id   AF-A0A0G0URI5-F1
#
_cell.length_a   1.000
_cell.length_b   1.000
_cell.length_c   1.000
_cell.angle_alpha   90.00
_cell.angle_beta   90.00
_cell.angle_gamma   90.00
#
_symmetry.space_group_name_H-M   'P 1'
#
loop_
_entity.id
_entity.type
_entity.pdbx_description
1 polymer ?
#
loop_
_entity_poly.entity_id
_entity_poly.type
_entity_poly.pdbx_seq_one_letter_code
_entity_poly.pdbx_strand_id
1 'polypeptide(L)'
;MFNPLNFFKKKLAESPDSLNKPAEPVVEKQVQIDDIAIHTMPERFRHQPKKADSAKITGLLIIGGGVVILILVSTGLYFYLFKTPTVTVKEEPSTATVTPASENQVQSEIDQNTASLGTLTATTTEPTVLPTDDDLAAGTASSAPETIEQELTVGLTPGLDSDNDGLTDAAEIILSASTSTPDTDGDGYLDGAELLNLYDPAGLGRLATNPNIALYDNKTFNYTALYPSAWQISVNGGDDSIMFKAAGNQLLQIIVQANTSQQSLDQWYMDQLGAITINEPDRVFGANWQGIKSLDGLTLYLMDPNQKYIFTLAYNPGENNILEYINIFNMMIKSFSLKE
;
A
#
# COMPACT_ATOMS: atom_id res chain seq x y z
N MET A 1 -38.15 -51.54 -5.05
CA MET A 1 -37.54 -52.75 -5.65
C MET A 1 -36.97 -52.33 -7.00
N PHE A 2 -35.66 -52.39 -7.20
CA PHE A 2 -35.01 -51.95 -8.45
C PHE A 2 -34.98 -53.08 -9.49
N ASN A 3 -35.12 -52.74 -10.78
CA ASN A 3 -34.68 -53.60 -11.89
C ASN A 3 -34.39 -52.79 -13.19
N PRO A 4 -33.24 -52.09 -13.29
CA PRO A 4 -32.89 -51.25 -14.43
C PRO A 4 -32.18 -52.04 -15.56
N LEU A 5 -32.87 -52.99 -16.19
CA LEU A 5 -32.31 -53.83 -17.27
C LEU A 5 -33.17 -53.83 -18.54
N ASN A 6 -33.35 -52.67 -19.19
CA ASN A 6 -34.04 -52.62 -20.49
C ASN A 6 -33.76 -51.40 -21.38
N PHE A 7 -32.49 -50.97 -21.55
CA PHE A 7 -32.15 -49.88 -22.51
C PHE A 7 -30.93 -50.12 -23.42
N PHE A 8 -30.23 -51.26 -23.33
CA PHE A 8 -29.13 -51.61 -24.23
C PHE A 8 -29.60 -52.44 -25.44
N LYS A 9 -30.19 -51.77 -26.44
CA LYS A 9 -30.31 -52.30 -27.83
C LYS A 9 -30.68 -51.19 -28.82
N LYS A 10 -30.21 -51.34 -30.08
CA LYS A 10 -30.02 -50.27 -31.11
C LYS A 10 -28.96 -49.25 -30.67
N LYS A 11 -28.02 -48.81 -31.53
CA LYS A 11 -27.91 -48.98 -33.00
C LYS A 11 -26.43 -49.11 -33.42
N LEU A 12 -25.99 -50.33 -33.72
CA LEU A 12 -24.81 -50.56 -34.57
C LEU A 12 -25.20 -50.27 -36.02
N ALA A 13 -24.46 -49.37 -36.68
CA ALA A 13 -24.62 -49.01 -38.09
C ALA A 13 -23.37 -48.25 -38.58
N GLU A 14 -22.22 -48.91 -38.53
CA GLU A 14 -20.94 -48.40 -39.04
C GLU A 14 -20.82 -48.75 -40.54
N SER A 15 -20.37 -47.80 -41.37
CA SER A 15 -20.37 -47.93 -42.84
C SER A 15 -18.94 -47.77 -43.38
N PRO A 16 -18.32 -48.84 -43.92
CA PRO A 16 -16.90 -48.84 -44.26
C PRO A 16 -16.63 -48.37 -45.70
N ASP A 17 -16.86 -47.08 -46.00
CA ASP A 17 -16.52 -46.51 -47.33
C ASP A 17 -16.15 -45.01 -47.29
N SER A 18 -14.90 -44.71 -46.91
CA SER A 18 -14.29 -43.38 -47.08
C SER A 18 -12.75 -43.39 -47.14
N LEU A 19 -12.13 -44.53 -47.50
CA LEU A 19 -10.67 -44.71 -47.57
C LEU A 19 -10.13 -44.75 -49.01
N ASN A 20 -10.63 -43.88 -49.89
CA ASN A 20 -9.91 -43.51 -51.11
C ASN A 20 -10.40 -42.18 -51.71
N LYS A 21 -9.73 -41.06 -51.37
CA LYS A 21 -9.75 -39.83 -52.18
C LYS A 21 -8.31 -39.51 -52.59
N PRO A 22 -7.96 -39.47 -53.88
CA PRO A 22 -6.60 -39.11 -54.31
C PRO A 22 -6.30 -37.65 -53.96
N ALA A 23 -5.05 -37.37 -53.60
CA ALA A 23 -4.59 -36.00 -53.35
C ALA A 23 -4.57 -35.18 -54.65
N GLU A 24 -5.10 -33.97 -54.58
CA GLU A 24 -5.05 -33.00 -55.69
C GLU A 24 -3.63 -32.41 -55.78
N PRO A 25 -3.09 -32.16 -57.00
CA PRO A 25 -1.70 -31.75 -57.16
C PRO A 25 -1.47 -30.32 -56.65
N VAL A 26 -0.48 -30.14 -55.77
CA VAL A 26 -0.06 -28.82 -55.28
C VAL A 26 0.55 -28.02 -56.42
N VAL A 27 -0.14 -26.95 -56.85
CA VAL A 27 0.38 -26.01 -57.84
C VAL A 27 1.31 -25.01 -57.14
N GLU A 28 2.62 -25.24 -57.22
CA GLU A 28 3.62 -24.34 -56.68
C GLU A 28 3.63 -23.01 -57.46
N LYS A 29 3.06 -21.96 -56.85
CA LYS A 29 3.02 -20.62 -57.44
C LYS A 29 4.34 -19.90 -57.20
N GLN A 30 5.33 -20.18 -58.04
CA GLN A 30 6.60 -19.45 -58.11
C GLN A 30 6.35 -17.93 -58.24
N VAL A 31 6.71 -17.16 -57.23
CA VAL A 31 6.61 -15.69 -57.24
C VAL A 31 7.95 -15.10 -57.65
N GLN A 32 8.01 -14.52 -58.84
CA GLN A 32 9.13 -13.65 -59.22
C GLN A 32 9.02 -12.33 -58.45
N ILE A 33 10.08 -11.96 -57.75
CA ILE A 33 10.19 -10.69 -57.01
C ILE A 33 11.22 -9.83 -57.74
N ASP A 34 10.77 -9.10 -58.74
CA ASP A 34 11.59 -8.09 -59.42
C ASP A 34 11.67 -6.80 -58.57
N ASP A 35 12.83 -6.16 -58.56
CA ASP A 35 13.14 -4.84 -58.00
C ASP A 35 12.75 -4.54 -56.53
N ILE A 36 13.47 -5.16 -55.58
CA ILE A 36 13.52 -4.67 -54.18
C ILE A 36 14.44 -3.44 -54.09
N ALA A 37 13.84 -2.24 -54.10
CA ALA A 37 14.56 -0.99 -53.87
C ALA A 37 14.94 -0.78 -52.39
N ILE A 38 16.14 -1.22 -51.98
CA ILE A 38 16.64 -1.08 -50.61
C ILE A 38 16.99 0.39 -50.30
N HIS A 39 16.06 1.14 -49.71
CA HIS A 39 16.30 2.50 -49.25
C HIS A 39 17.08 2.51 -47.92
N THR A 40 18.36 2.88 -47.96
CA THR A 40 19.17 3.08 -46.74
C THR A 40 19.02 4.51 -46.21
N MET A 41 19.36 4.73 -44.93
CA MET A 41 19.12 6.01 -44.25
C MET A 41 20.14 7.10 -44.67
N PRO A 42 19.72 8.33 -45.02
CA PRO A 42 20.62 9.41 -45.42
C PRO A 42 21.64 9.80 -44.33
N GLU A 43 22.88 10.12 -44.73
CA GLU A 43 24.01 10.25 -43.79
C GLU A 43 23.85 11.34 -42.71
N ARG A 44 23.01 12.34 -42.96
CA ARG A 44 22.64 13.42 -42.01
C ARG A 44 22.09 12.96 -40.65
N PHE A 45 21.74 11.68 -40.51
CA PHE A 45 21.20 11.11 -39.28
C PHE A 45 22.22 10.32 -38.43
N ARG A 46 23.50 10.19 -38.86
CA ARG A 46 24.55 9.53 -38.04
C ARG A 46 25.10 10.45 -36.96
N HIS A 47 24.33 10.70 -35.90
CA HIS A 47 24.81 11.42 -34.72
C HIS A 47 25.78 10.57 -33.90
N GLN A 48 27.06 10.92 -33.89
CA GLN A 48 28.03 10.38 -32.93
C GLN A 48 27.95 11.17 -31.60
N PRO A 49 27.88 10.50 -30.43
CA PRO A 49 27.85 11.18 -29.15
C PRO A 49 29.20 11.83 -28.82
N LYS A 50 29.20 13.11 -28.44
CA LYS A 50 30.40 13.79 -27.95
C LYS A 50 30.81 13.22 -26.59
N LYS A 51 32.08 12.81 -26.47
CA LYS A 51 32.70 12.51 -25.16
C LYS A 51 32.82 13.80 -24.34
N ALA A 52 32.41 13.75 -23.07
CA ALA A 52 32.45 14.88 -22.14
C ALA A 52 33.41 14.58 -20.98
N ASP A 53 34.63 15.13 -21.02
CA ASP A 53 35.67 14.86 -20.02
C ASP A 53 35.51 15.65 -18.69
N SER A 54 34.53 16.55 -18.58
CA SER A 54 34.35 17.42 -17.39
C SER A 54 33.84 16.68 -16.14
N ALA A 55 33.21 15.51 -16.28
CA ALA A 55 32.52 14.81 -15.19
C ALA A 55 33.44 14.44 -14.00
N LYS A 56 34.74 14.26 -14.24
CA LYS A 56 35.71 13.79 -13.22
C LYS A 56 35.96 14.81 -12.10
N ILE A 57 35.82 16.11 -12.36
CA ILE A 57 36.10 17.16 -11.37
C ILE A 57 34.88 17.38 -10.47
N THR A 58 33.67 17.42 -11.05
CA THR A 58 32.42 17.59 -10.29
C THR A 58 32.20 16.45 -9.29
N GLY A 59 32.48 15.20 -9.69
CA GLY A 59 32.38 14.05 -8.79
C GLY A 59 33.30 14.15 -7.56
N LEU A 60 34.54 14.62 -7.75
CA LEU A 60 35.50 14.81 -6.65
C LEU A 60 35.04 15.89 -5.65
N LEU A 61 34.42 16.98 -6.15
CA LEU A 61 33.87 18.03 -5.29
C LEU A 61 32.66 17.56 -4.49
N ILE A 62 31.78 16.74 -5.08
CA ILE A 62 30.63 16.14 -4.37
C ILE A 62 31.11 15.21 -3.25
N ILE A 63 32.07 14.32 -3.54
CA ILE A 63 32.65 13.39 -2.56
C ILE A 63 33.35 14.19 -1.43
N GLY A 64 34.15 15.20 -1.77
CA GLY A 64 34.82 16.05 -0.79
C GLY A 64 33.84 16.81 0.12
N GLY A 65 32.78 17.39 -0.45
CA GLY A 65 31.73 18.07 0.30
C GLY A 65 30.98 17.13 1.25
N GLY A 66 30.62 15.93 0.79
CA GLY A 66 29.96 14.91 1.61
C GLY A 66 30.79 14.49 2.83
N VAL A 67 32.10 14.31 2.66
CA VAL A 67 33.03 13.97 3.77
C VAL A 67 33.12 15.11 4.79
N VAL A 68 33.18 16.37 4.35
CA VAL A 68 33.20 17.53 5.27
C VAL A 68 31.89 17.64 6.06
N ILE A 69 30.74 17.44 5.41
CA ILE A 69 29.43 17.43 6.07
C ILE A 69 29.35 16.30 7.10
N LEU A 70 29.80 15.08 6.75
CA LEU A 70 29.85 13.95 7.70
C LEU A 70 30.73 14.22 8.92
N ILE A 71 31.89 14.84 8.73
CA ILE A 71 32.78 15.24 9.83
C ILE A 71 32.09 16.28 10.73
N LEU A 72 31.41 17.28 10.16
CA LEU A 72 30.68 18.29 10.93
C LEU A 72 29.51 17.68 11.72
N VAL A 73 28.71 16.81 11.10
CA VAL A 73 27.58 16.12 11.77
C VAL A 73 28.09 15.20 12.87
N SER A 74 29.13 14.40 12.61
CA SER A 74 29.74 13.52 13.63
C SER A 74 30.35 14.32 14.78
N THR A 75 30.97 15.48 14.51
CA THR A 75 31.51 16.37 15.54
C THR A 75 30.40 16.98 16.39
N GLY A 76 29.29 17.41 15.77
CA GLY A 76 28.10 17.91 16.48
C GLY A 76 27.44 16.84 17.34
N LEU A 77 27.26 15.63 16.80
CA LEU A 77 26.69 14.49 17.52
C LEU A 77 27.58 14.06 18.70
N TYR A 78 28.91 14.04 18.52
CA TYR A 78 29.85 13.83 19.62
C TYR A 78 29.69 14.87 20.72
N PHE A 79 29.62 16.16 20.37
CA PHE A 79 29.41 17.23 21.35
C PHE A 79 28.02 17.20 22.02
N TYR A 80 27.01 16.61 21.38
CA TYR A 80 25.69 16.40 21.97
C TYR A 80 25.69 15.22 22.95
N LEU A 81 26.24 14.06 22.56
CA LEU A 81 26.23 12.83 23.36
C LEU A 81 27.24 12.85 24.53
N PHE A 82 28.40 13.49 24.37
CA PHE A 82 29.48 13.46 25.37
C PHE A 82 29.57 14.73 26.24
N LYS A 83 28.67 15.71 26.07
CA LYS A 83 28.45 16.77 27.06
C LYS A 83 27.55 16.27 28.19
N THR A 84 28.13 15.51 29.11
CA THR A 84 27.51 15.31 30.43
C THR A 84 27.38 16.67 31.14
N PRO A 85 26.25 16.98 31.78
CA PRO A 85 26.19 18.12 32.68
C PRO A 85 27.09 17.85 33.89
N THR A 86 27.94 18.81 34.26
CA THR A 86 28.73 18.73 35.49
C THR A 86 27.79 18.84 36.69
N VAL A 87 27.29 17.69 37.17
CA VAL A 87 26.54 17.62 38.42
C VAL A 87 27.53 17.81 39.56
N THR A 88 27.70 19.05 40.00
CA THR A 88 28.46 19.40 41.20
C THR A 88 27.70 18.91 42.43
N VAL A 89 27.82 17.62 42.74
CA VAL A 89 27.36 17.04 44.00
C VAL A 89 28.24 17.59 45.12
N LYS A 90 27.79 18.68 45.75
CA LYS A 90 28.34 19.13 47.02
C LYS A 90 27.77 18.23 48.12
N GLU A 91 28.49 17.17 48.47
CA GLU A 91 28.25 16.50 49.74
C GLU A 91 28.52 17.47 50.89
N GLU A 92 27.61 17.55 51.85
CA GLU A 92 27.87 18.15 53.16
C GLU A 92 27.34 17.21 54.26
N PRO A 93 28.06 17.05 55.38
CA PRO A 93 27.73 16.05 56.39
C PRO A 93 26.54 16.48 57.24
N SER A 94 25.65 15.54 57.54
CA SER A 94 24.58 15.74 58.52
C SER A 94 25.15 15.85 59.94
N THR A 95 24.89 16.95 60.63
CA THR A 95 25.02 17.06 62.09
C THR A 95 24.01 18.08 62.65
N ALA A 96 23.32 17.66 63.72
CA ALA A 96 22.34 18.38 64.56
C ALA A 96 22.64 19.88 64.85
N THR A 97 21.69 20.79 65.12
CA THR A 97 20.19 20.80 65.18
C THR A 97 19.69 22.28 65.35
N VAL A 98 18.37 22.57 65.20
CA VAL A 98 17.59 23.81 65.51
C VAL A 98 17.80 25.15 64.71
N THR A 99 16.70 25.65 64.08
CA THR A 99 16.05 27.00 64.24
C THR A 99 16.83 28.30 63.79
N PRO A 100 16.20 29.43 63.35
CA PRO A 100 15.12 29.71 62.36
C PRO A 100 15.42 30.96 61.44
N ALA A 101 14.36 31.61 60.89
CA ALA A 101 14.27 32.99 60.29
C ALA A 101 14.82 33.19 58.84
N SER A 102 14.01 33.65 57.86
CA SER A 102 13.52 35.03 57.53
C SER A 102 14.59 35.91 56.82
N GLU A 103 14.32 36.71 55.77
CA GLU A 103 13.06 37.03 55.07
C GLU A 103 13.27 37.70 53.68
N ASN A 104 12.30 37.54 52.76
CA ASN A 104 11.74 38.52 51.78
C ASN A 104 12.54 39.35 50.72
N GLN A 105 11.84 39.61 49.59
CA GLN A 105 11.89 40.76 48.64
C GLN A 105 13.08 40.89 47.62
N VAL A 106 12.97 41.54 46.43
CA VAL A 106 11.90 41.68 45.39
C VAL A 106 12.46 42.47 44.15
N GLN A 107 11.94 42.24 42.92
CA GLN A 107 12.24 42.97 41.65
C GLN A 107 13.73 42.91 41.16
N SER A 108 14.20 43.33 39.96
CA SER A 108 13.79 44.10 38.74
C SER A 108 14.77 43.74 37.57
N GLU A 109 14.69 44.08 36.26
CA GLU A 109 13.70 44.57 35.26
C GLU A 109 14.37 44.60 33.83
N ILE A 110 13.59 44.77 32.73
CA ILE A 110 13.99 45.42 31.42
C ILE A 110 15.04 44.68 30.51
N ASP A 111 15.09 44.69 29.15
CA ASP A 111 14.36 45.30 28.00
C ASP A 111 14.38 44.31 26.78
N GLN A 112 13.35 44.16 25.92
CA GLN A 112 13.00 44.92 24.68
C GLN A 112 14.05 45.03 23.56
N ASN A 113 13.81 44.35 22.41
CA ASN A 113 14.15 44.86 21.07
C ASN A 113 13.40 44.17 19.92
N THR A 114 13.59 44.64 18.67
CA THR A 114 12.52 44.68 17.64
C THR A 114 13.02 44.52 16.18
N ALA A 115 12.09 44.20 15.26
CA ALA A 115 12.14 44.39 13.79
C ALA A 115 12.87 43.34 12.91
N SER A 116 12.65 43.21 11.59
CA SER A 116 11.46 43.41 10.72
C SER A 116 11.73 43.02 9.23
N LEU A 117 10.66 42.73 8.47
CA LEU A 117 10.50 42.87 7.00
C LEU A 117 11.23 41.89 6.02
N GLY A 118 10.55 41.48 4.94
CA GLY A 118 11.15 40.69 3.85
C GLY A 118 10.19 40.02 2.84
N THR A 119 9.34 40.76 2.12
CA THR A 119 8.36 40.22 1.16
C THR A 119 8.84 40.22 -0.31
N LEU A 120 8.70 39.09 -1.03
CA LEU A 120 8.48 38.98 -2.49
C LEU A 120 7.70 37.66 -2.75
N THR A 121 6.45 37.65 -3.26
CA THR A 121 5.93 37.94 -4.62
C THR A 121 5.94 36.71 -5.55
N ALA A 122 4.78 36.36 -6.11
CA ALA A 122 4.54 35.19 -6.96
C ALA A 122 4.50 35.53 -8.47
N THR A 123 4.51 34.50 -9.33
CA THR A 123 4.33 34.61 -10.79
C THR A 123 3.37 33.53 -11.31
N THR A 124 2.43 33.93 -12.16
CA THR A 124 1.38 33.08 -12.76
C THR A 124 1.62 32.92 -14.28
N THR A 125 1.41 31.73 -14.83
CA THR A 125 1.13 31.52 -16.27
C THR A 125 0.25 30.29 -16.50
N GLU A 126 -0.76 30.45 -17.35
CA GLU A 126 -1.76 29.48 -17.85
C GLU A 126 -2.39 30.12 -19.12
N PRO A 127 -3.20 29.45 -19.97
CA PRO A 127 -3.18 28.08 -20.50
C PRO A 127 -2.78 28.04 -22.00
N THR A 128 -2.87 26.87 -22.66
CA THR A 128 -3.18 26.72 -24.11
C THR A 128 -3.80 25.33 -24.37
N VAL A 129 -4.56 25.19 -25.47
CA VAL A 129 -5.61 24.18 -25.69
C VAL A 129 -5.22 22.95 -26.56
N LEU A 130 -6.15 21.98 -26.54
CA LEU A 130 -6.26 20.74 -27.33
C LEU A 130 -6.08 20.90 -28.86
N PRO A 131 -5.88 19.78 -29.59
CA PRO A 131 -7.02 19.25 -30.36
C PRO A 131 -7.22 17.72 -30.30
N THR A 132 -8.42 17.30 -30.72
CA THR A 132 -8.92 15.92 -30.83
C THR A 132 -8.52 15.24 -32.15
N ASP A 133 -8.55 13.90 -32.20
CA ASP A 133 -9.13 13.15 -33.34
C ASP A 133 -9.52 11.71 -32.92
N ASP A 134 -10.48 11.11 -33.64
CA ASP A 134 -10.97 9.73 -33.46
C ASP A 134 -10.18 8.71 -34.31
N ASP A 135 -10.08 7.45 -33.84
CA ASP A 135 -10.40 6.29 -34.70
C ASP A 135 -10.72 5.02 -33.87
N LEU A 136 -11.48 4.08 -34.45
CA LEU A 136 -11.77 2.77 -33.87
C LEU A 136 -10.95 1.66 -34.55
N ALA A 137 -10.19 0.89 -33.76
CA ALA A 137 -9.67 -0.41 -34.18
C ALA A 137 -9.79 -1.45 -33.06
N ALA A 138 -10.55 -2.52 -33.30
CA ALA A 138 -10.64 -3.64 -32.37
C ALA A 138 -9.40 -4.54 -32.49
N GLY A 139 -8.65 -4.68 -31.39
CA GLY A 139 -7.53 -5.60 -31.25
C GLY A 139 -7.73 -6.52 -30.04
N THR A 140 -7.60 -7.83 -30.23
CA THR A 140 -7.85 -8.83 -29.18
C THR A 140 -6.77 -8.77 -28.10
N ALA A 141 -7.05 -8.11 -26.98
CA ALA A 141 -6.19 -8.09 -25.81
C ALA A 141 -6.20 -9.45 -25.09
N SER A 142 -5.21 -10.30 -25.38
CA SER A 142 -4.90 -11.47 -24.55
C SER A 142 -4.14 -11.03 -23.30
N SER A 143 -4.85 -10.46 -22.33
CA SER A 143 -4.29 -10.08 -21.04
C SER A 143 -3.93 -11.31 -20.22
N ALA A 144 -2.70 -11.80 -20.39
CA ALA A 144 -2.01 -12.42 -19.26
C ALA A 144 -1.90 -11.34 -18.16
N PRO A 145 -2.11 -11.67 -16.88
CA PRO A 145 -1.83 -10.71 -15.82
C PRO A 145 -0.31 -10.45 -15.81
N GLU A 146 0.08 -9.20 -16.04
CA GLU A 146 1.42 -8.78 -15.64
C GLU A 146 1.40 -8.73 -14.10
N THR A 147 2.10 -9.67 -13.47
CA THR A 147 2.29 -9.68 -12.02
C THR A 147 2.97 -8.37 -11.63
N ILE A 148 2.20 -7.44 -11.07
CA ILE A 148 2.75 -6.21 -10.50
C ILE A 148 3.42 -6.60 -9.19
N GLU A 149 4.68 -6.99 -9.27
CA GLU A 149 5.60 -7.03 -8.14
C GLU A 149 5.63 -5.61 -7.53
N GLN A 150 4.81 -5.38 -6.52
CA GLN A 150 4.80 -4.09 -5.81
C GLN A 150 6.18 -3.89 -5.18
N GLU A 151 6.85 -2.81 -5.55
CA GLU A 151 8.16 -2.44 -5.02
C GLU A 151 8.02 -2.04 -3.54
N LEU A 152 7.97 -3.05 -2.67
CA LEU A 152 7.79 -2.87 -1.24
C LEU A 152 8.90 -1.99 -0.66
N THR A 153 8.51 -1.08 0.22
CA THR A 153 9.44 -0.15 0.87
C THR A 153 10.55 -0.89 1.59
N VAL A 154 11.79 -0.40 1.44
CA VAL A 154 13.04 -1.07 1.83
C VAL A 154 12.98 -1.67 3.24
N GLY A 155 12.77 -2.99 3.32
CA GLY A 155 12.72 -3.76 4.56
C GLY A 155 11.48 -4.62 4.74
N LEU A 156 10.40 -4.40 3.97
CA LEU A 156 9.21 -5.27 3.94
C LEU A 156 9.39 -6.43 2.94
N THR A 157 8.76 -7.57 3.23
CA THR A 157 8.73 -8.76 2.36
C THR A 157 7.28 -9.21 2.18
N PRO A 158 6.81 -9.65 0.99
CA PRO A 158 5.47 -10.20 0.84
C PRO A 158 5.27 -11.43 1.75
N GLY A 159 4.02 -11.75 2.08
CA GLY A 159 3.71 -13.11 2.56
C GLY A 159 4.01 -14.14 1.47
N LEU A 160 4.14 -15.41 1.86
CA LEU A 160 4.13 -16.50 0.88
C LEU A 160 2.72 -16.60 0.27
N ASP A 161 2.68 -16.77 -1.04
CA ASP A 161 1.54 -17.09 -1.88
C ASP A 161 2.02 -18.27 -2.75
N SER A 162 1.54 -19.47 -2.43
CA SER A 162 2.11 -20.74 -2.93
C SER A 162 1.64 -21.12 -4.35
N ASP A 163 0.52 -20.59 -4.84
CA ASP A 163 -0.02 -20.91 -6.17
C ASP A 163 -0.25 -19.69 -7.09
N ASN A 164 0.00 -18.48 -6.58
CA ASN A 164 0.13 -17.20 -7.27
C ASN A 164 -1.22 -16.62 -7.75
N ASP A 165 -2.29 -16.86 -7.00
CA ASP A 165 -3.61 -16.25 -7.21
C ASP A 165 -3.71 -14.80 -6.69
N GLY A 166 -2.84 -14.43 -5.74
CA GLY A 166 -2.81 -13.12 -5.07
C GLY A 166 -3.21 -13.16 -3.60
N LEU A 167 -3.49 -14.31 -2.99
CA LEU A 167 -3.77 -14.54 -1.58
C LEU A 167 -2.58 -15.20 -0.87
N THR A 168 -2.28 -14.79 0.36
CA THR A 168 -1.19 -15.40 1.13
C THR A 168 -1.62 -16.70 1.82
N ASP A 169 -0.74 -17.71 1.87
CA ASP A 169 -0.94 -18.98 2.58
C ASP A 169 -1.50 -18.79 4.00
N ALA A 170 -1.03 -17.74 4.69
CA ALA A 170 -1.44 -17.41 6.05
C ALA A 170 -2.87 -16.81 6.15
N ALA A 171 -3.35 -16.14 5.09
CA ALA A 171 -4.73 -15.68 4.97
C ALA A 171 -5.66 -16.81 4.50
N GLU A 172 -5.20 -17.68 3.60
CA GLU A 172 -5.94 -18.87 3.17
C GLU A 172 -6.27 -19.81 4.34
N ILE A 173 -5.27 -20.12 5.17
CA ILE A 173 -5.41 -20.96 6.37
C ILE A 173 -6.43 -20.37 7.35
N ILE A 174 -6.58 -19.03 7.40
CA ILE A 174 -7.63 -18.36 8.19
C ILE A 174 -9.01 -18.59 7.55
N LEU A 175 -9.11 -18.50 6.23
CA LEU A 175 -10.38 -18.60 5.48
C LEU A 175 -10.87 -20.05 5.33
N SER A 176 -9.96 -21.02 5.48
CA SER A 176 -10.11 -22.43 5.08
C SER A 176 -10.01 -22.68 3.57
N ALA A 177 -9.31 -21.78 2.86
CA ALA A 177 -8.85 -21.96 1.49
C ALA A 177 -7.65 -22.94 1.39
N SER A 178 -7.18 -23.22 0.17
CA SER A 178 -6.24 -24.31 -0.13
C SER A 178 -5.01 -23.85 -0.91
N THR A 179 -3.87 -23.79 -0.21
CA THR A 179 -2.57 -23.17 -0.57
C THR A 179 -1.79 -23.85 -1.71
N SER A 180 -2.51 -24.30 -2.74
CA SER A 180 -2.03 -25.07 -3.89
C SER A 180 -3.05 -25.17 -5.04
N THR A 181 -4.16 -24.43 -4.93
CA THR A 181 -5.30 -24.39 -5.85
C THR A 181 -5.85 -22.95 -5.90
N PRO A 182 -5.51 -22.15 -6.93
CA PRO A 182 -5.92 -20.74 -7.06
C PRO A 182 -7.43 -20.43 -7.08
N ASP A 183 -8.27 -21.46 -7.00
CA ASP A 183 -9.73 -21.49 -7.05
C ASP A 183 -10.12 -22.70 -6.18
N THR A 184 -10.35 -22.47 -4.88
CA THR A 184 -10.55 -23.56 -3.90
C THR A 184 -11.95 -24.19 -4.01
N ASP A 185 -12.97 -23.36 -4.23
CA ASP A 185 -14.40 -23.74 -4.30
C ASP A 185 -14.77 -24.34 -5.68
N GLY A 186 -14.13 -23.87 -6.76
CA GLY A 186 -14.29 -24.38 -8.12
C GLY A 186 -15.34 -23.65 -8.97
N ASP A 187 -15.78 -22.43 -8.60
CA ASP A 187 -16.73 -21.64 -9.39
C ASP A 187 -16.11 -20.85 -10.55
N GLY A 188 -14.77 -20.67 -10.54
CA GLY A 188 -14.00 -19.99 -11.59
C GLY A 188 -13.56 -18.55 -11.28
N TYR A 189 -13.72 -18.06 -10.05
CA TYR A 189 -12.97 -16.90 -9.55
C TYR A 189 -11.66 -17.33 -8.85
N LEU A 190 -10.82 -16.35 -8.48
CA LEU A 190 -9.59 -16.61 -7.71
C LEU A 190 -9.82 -16.21 -6.25
N ASP A 191 -9.35 -17.01 -5.29
CA ASP A 191 -9.56 -16.86 -3.85
C ASP A 191 -9.22 -15.44 -3.32
N GLY A 192 -8.09 -14.87 -3.75
CA GLY A 192 -7.65 -13.51 -3.43
C GLY A 192 -8.50 -12.43 -4.11
N ALA A 193 -8.99 -12.68 -5.32
CA ALA A 193 -9.92 -11.79 -6.02
C ALA A 193 -11.31 -11.80 -5.36
N GLU A 194 -11.78 -12.96 -4.89
CA GLU A 194 -13.00 -13.11 -4.11
C GLU A 194 -12.93 -12.37 -2.77
N LEU A 195 -11.85 -12.57 -2.01
CA LEU A 195 -11.63 -11.90 -0.72
C LEU A 195 -11.63 -10.37 -0.87
N LEU A 196 -10.96 -9.83 -1.90
CA LEU A 196 -10.95 -8.40 -2.21
C LEU A 196 -12.32 -7.84 -2.66
N ASN A 197 -13.26 -8.71 -3.01
CA ASN A 197 -14.65 -8.37 -3.33
C ASN A 197 -15.67 -8.80 -2.25
N LEU A 198 -15.19 -9.30 -1.10
CA LEU A 198 -15.99 -9.79 0.03
C LEU A 198 -16.87 -11.01 -0.30
N TYR A 199 -16.38 -11.90 -1.17
CA TYR A 199 -16.86 -13.27 -1.36
C TYR A 199 -16.05 -14.24 -0.48
N ASP A 200 -16.41 -15.52 -0.47
CA ASP A 200 -15.91 -16.52 0.50
C ASP A 200 -15.14 -17.63 -0.24
N PRO A 201 -13.79 -17.58 -0.26
CA PRO A 201 -12.97 -18.47 -1.10
C PRO A 201 -13.11 -19.97 -0.82
N ALA A 202 -13.54 -20.31 0.40
CA ALA A 202 -13.74 -21.70 0.80
C ALA A 202 -15.16 -22.22 0.55
N GLY A 203 -16.05 -21.41 -0.05
CA GLY A 203 -17.41 -21.82 -0.38
C GLY A 203 -18.42 -20.71 -0.68
N LEU A 204 -19.05 -20.78 -1.85
CA LEU A 204 -20.30 -20.14 -2.29
C LEU A 204 -20.91 -19.05 -1.36
N GLY A 205 -20.54 -17.78 -1.55
CA GLY A 205 -21.43 -16.66 -1.18
C GLY A 205 -20.80 -15.30 -0.85
N ARG A 206 -20.75 -14.99 0.45
CA ARG A 206 -20.26 -13.71 0.99
C ARG A 206 -19.30 -14.01 2.11
N LEU A 207 -18.19 -13.28 2.18
CA LEU A 207 -17.20 -13.43 3.25
C LEU A 207 -17.81 -13.34 4.65
N ALA A 208 -18.85 -12.52 4.82
CA ALA A 208 -19.59 -12.35 6.06
C ALA A 208 -20.44 -13.58 6.49
N THR A 209 -20.48 -14.66 5.70
CA THR A 209 -21.04 -15.96 6.09
C THR A 209 -19.98 -17.02 6.40
N ASN A 210 -18.70 -16.77 6.14
CA ASN A 210 -17.60 -17.66 6.53
C ASN A 210 -17.51 -17.71 8.08
N PRO A 211 -17.49 -18.89 8.73
CA PRO A 211 -17.45 -18.99 10.20
C PRO A 211 -16.14 -18.49 10.83
N ASN A 212 -15.07 -18.41 10.04
CA ASN A 212 -13.78 -17.86 10.46
C ASN A 212 -13.72 -16.33 10.36
N ILE A 213 -14.79 -15.68 9.91
CA ILE A 213 -14.93 -14.21 9.82
C ILE A 213 -16.03 -13.74 10.76
N ALA A 214 -15.78 -12.63 11.44
CA ALA A 214 -16.72 -11.95 12.33
C ALA A 214 -16.85 -10.47 11.95
N LEU A 215 -17.99 -9.88 12.32
CA LEU A 215 -18.25 -8.45 12.15
C LEU A 215 -17.94 -7.72 13.47
N TYR A 216 -16.90 -6.89 13.48
CA TYR A 216 -16.66 -5.95 14.57
C TYR A 216 -17.59 -4.74 14.41
N ASP A 217 -18.27 -4.31 15.48
CA ASP A 217 -19.33 -3.31 15.45
C ASP A 217 -19.18 -2.29 16.60
N ASN A 218 -18.53 -1.16 16.31
CA ASN A 218 -18.23 -0.12 17.27
C ASN A 218 -19.43 0.83 17.45
N LYS A 219 -20.01 0.83 18.65
CA LYS A 219 -21.22 1.62 18.99
C LYS A 219 -20.95 3.07 19.38
N THR A 220 -19.69 3.43 19.64
CA THR A 220 -19.29 4.75 20.13
C THR A 220 -18.90 5.68 18.97
N PHE A 221 -18.34 5.11 17.91
CA PHE A 221 -17.92 5.81 16.69
C PHE A 221 -18.66 5.35 15.43
N ASN A 222 -19.77 4.61 15.57
CA ASN A 222 -20.66 4.21 14.48
C ASN A 222 -19.95 3.57 13.27
N TYR A 223 -19.10 2.56 13.49
CA TYR A 223 -18.44 1.85 12.39
C TYR A 223 -18.49 0.34 12.52
N THR A 224 -18.28 -0.33 11.39
CA THR A 224 -18.16 -1.79 11.27
C THR A 224 -17.03 -2.17 10.33
N ALA A 225 -16.37 -3.29 10.60
CA ALA A 225 -15.44 -3.96 9.69
C ALA A 225 -15.52 -5.48 9.90
N LEU A 226 -15.24 -6.27 8.85
CA LEU A 226 -15.03 -7.70 9.00
C LEU A 226 -13.61 -7.96 9.52
N TYR A 227 -13.40 -9.04 10.26
CA TYR A 227 -12.09 -9.47 10.77
C TYR A 227 -12.08 -10.99 11.03
N PRO A 228 -10.91 -11.65 11.08
CA PRO A 228 -10.82 -13.06 11.45
C PRO A 228 -11.30 -13.34 12.89
N SER A 229 -12.31 -14.20 13.04
CA SER A 229 -12.96 -14.51 14.33
C SER A 229 -12.02 -15.18 15.34
N ALA A 230 -10.92 -15.77 14.88
CA ALA A 230 -9.86 -16.37 15.71
C ALA A 230 -8.86 -15.35 16.30
N TRP A 231 -8.84 -14.10 15.84
CA TRP A 231 -7.89 -13.08 16.30
C TRP A 231 -8.29 -12.45 17.65
N GLN A 232 -7.29 -12.07 18.45
CA GLN A 232 -7.52 -11.48 19.77
C GLN A 232 -7.77 -9.98 19.65
N ILE A 233 -8.92 -9.51 20.13
CA ILE A 233 -9.22 -8.07 20.23
C ILE A 233 -8.76 -7.53 21.59
N SER A 234 -8.05 -6.40 21.57
CA SER A 234 -7.70 -5.59 22.73
C SER A 234 -8.27 -4.19 22.58
N VAL A 235 -8.88 -3.67 23.65
CA VAL A 235 -9.55 -2.35 23.71
C VAL A 235 -9.02 -1.49 24.86
N ASN A 236 -7.78 -1.76 25.30
CA ASN A 236 -7.21 -1.21 26.54
C ASN A 236 -6.99 0.31 26.55
N GLY A 237 -7.18 1.00 25.41
CA GLY A 237 -7.21 2.47 25.34
C GLY A 237 -8.62 3.07 25.52
N GLY A 238 -9.65 2.32 25.14
CA GLY A 238 -11.02 2.80 24.93
C GLY A 238 -11.61 2.29 23.62
N ASP A 239 -12.84 2.70 23.31
CA ASP A 239 -13.51 2.37 22.04
C ASP A 239 -12.87 3.08 20.82
N ASP A 240 -11.94 3.99 21.07
CA ASP A 240 -11.20 4.82 20.11
C ASP A 240 -9.87 4.19 19.68
N SER A 241 -9.45 3.06 20.28
CA SER A 241 -8.20 2.39 19.94
C SER A 241 -8.35 0.88 20.07
N ILE A 242 -8.70 0.24 18.95
CA ILE A 242 -9.01 -1.19 18.84
C ILE A 242 -7.84 -1.89 18.16
N MET A 243 -7.25 -2.88 18.82
CA MET A 243 -6.17 -3.68 18.26
C MET A 243 -6.62 -5.13 18.06
N PHE A 244 -6.45 -5.63 16.83
CA PHE A 244 -6.67 -7.00 16.42
C PHE A 244 -5.30 -7.67 16.30
N LYS A 245 -5.02 -8.68 17.14
CA LYS A 245 -3.76 -9.40 17.14
C LYS A 245 -3.87 -10.73 16.41
N ALA A 246 -3.00 -10.91 15.42
CA ALA A 246 -2.84 -12.10 14.60
C ALA A 246 -1.76 -13.06 15.17
N ALA A 247 -1.39 -14.08 14.38
CA ALA A 247 -0.19 -14.86 14.62
C ALA A 247 1.09 -14.02 14.38
N GLY A 248 2.28 -14.59 14.61
CA GLY A 248 3.56 -13.91 14.35
C GLY A 248 3.84 -12.64 15.20
N ASN A 249 2.99 -12.34 16.20
CA ASN A 249 2.89 -11.02 16.86
C ASN A 249 2.49 -9.86 15.93
N GLN A 250 1.99 -10.14 14.72
CA GLN A 250 1.47 -9.12 13.83
C GLN A 250 0.16 -8.53 14.39
N LEU A 251 -0.09 -7.25 14.10
CA LEU A 251 -1.27 -6.55 14.60
C LEU A 251 -1.86 -5.61 13.56
N LEU A 252 -3.18 -5.53 13.57
CA LEU A 252 -3.95 -4.54 12.83
C LEU A 252 -4.66 -3.66 13.85
N GLN A 253 -4.68 -2.34 13.66
CA GLN A 253 -5.24 -1.39 14.60
C GLN A 253 -6.19 -0.42 13.91
N ILE A 254 -7.29 -0.08 14.58
CA ILE A 254 -8.21 0.99 14.20
C ILE A 254 -8.19 2.03 15.31
N ILE A 255 -7.71 3.23 15.00
CA ILE A 255 -7.65 4.38 15.91
C ILE A 255 -8.65 5.43 15.43
N VAL A 256 -9.36 6.09 16.35
CA VAL A 256 -10.30 7.17 16.05
C VAL A 256 -9.86 8.47 16.72
N GLN A 257 -9.61 9.51 15.93
CA GLN A 257 -9.23 10.85 16.38
C GLN A 257 -10.36 11.85 16.11
N ALA A 258 -10.63 12.75 17.06
CA ALA A 258 -11.59 13.85 16.85
C ALA A 258 -10.97 14.95 15.97
N ASN A 259 -11.68 15.35 14.91
CA ASN A 259 -11.30 16.46 14.04
C ASN A 259 -11.75 17.80 14.64
N THR A 260 -11.18 18.17 15.79
CA THR A 260 -11.55 19.39 16.53
C THR A 260 -11.28 20.68 15.74
N SER A 261 -10.34 20.65 14.81
CA SER A 261 -10.01 21.76 13.91
C SER A 261 -10.94 21.89 12.70
N GLN A 262 -11.84 20.92 12.47
CA GLN A 262 -12.71 20.83 11.29
C GLN A 262 -11.94 20.96 9.95
N GLN A 263 -10.77 20.32 9.88
CA GLN A 263 -9.95 20.28 8.66
C GLN A 263 -10.52 19.27 7.66
N SER A 264 -10.23 19.46 6.38
CA SER A 264 -10.41 18.39 5.39
C SER A 264 -9.39 17.27 5.62
N LEU A 265 -9.70 16.06 5.15
CA LEU A 265 -8.77 14.92 5.22
C LEU A 265 -7.41 15.26 4.58
N ASP A 266 -7.42 15.87 3.39
CA ASP A 266 -6.21 16.31 2.69
C ASP A 266 -5.35 17.27 3.54
N GLN A 267 -5.97 18.30 4.14
CA GLN A 267 -5.26 19.26 4.99
C GLN A 267 -4.68 18.58 6.23
N TRP A 268 -5.47 17.75 6.90
CA TRP A 268 -5.01 17.01 8.07
C TRP A 268 -3.85 16.05 7.72
N TYR A 269 -3.93 15.33 6.60
CA TYR A 269 -2.87 14.41 6.14
C TYR A 269 -1.56 15.15 5.86
N MET A 270 -1.63 16.31 5.18
CA MET A 270 -0.47 17.16 4.92
C MET A 270 0.13 17.74 6.21
N ASP A 271 -0.70 18.25 7.14
CA ASP A 271 -0.23 18.79 8.42
C ASP A 271 0.35 17.71 9.35
N GLN A 272 -0.27 16.53 9.40
CA GLN A 272 0.07 15.46 10.34
C GLN A 272 1.33 14.67 9.92
N LEU A 273 1.59 14.56 8.61
CA LEU A 273 2.73 13.81 8.08
C LEU A 273 3.82 14.70 7.44
N GLY A 274 3.58 16.01 7.31
CA GLY A 274 4.47 16.93 6.60
C GLY A 274 4.47 16.72 5.09
N ALA A 275 3.43 16.10 4.52
CA ALA A 275 3.33 15.81 3.10
C ALA A 275 3.07 17.11 2.29
N ILE A 276 3.79 17.27 1.18
CA ILE A 276 3.69 18.45 0.29
C ILE A 276 2.64 18.24 -0.82
N THR A 277 2.34 16.98 -1.15
CA THR A 277 1.29 16.58 -2.08
C THR A 277 0.75 15.22 -1.65
N ILE A 278 -0.46 14.91 -2.09
CA ILE A 278 -1.06 13.58 -2.06
C ILE A 278 -0.97 13.03 -3.49
N ASN A 279 -0.70 11.74 -3.67
CA ASN A 279 -0.77 11.12 -5.00
C ASN A 279 -2.20 10.58 -5.21
N GLU A 280 -2.79 10.81 -6.37
CA GLU A 280 -4.14 10.30 -6.67
C GLU A 280 -4.27 8.77 -6.57
N PRO A 281 -3.26 7.94 -6.91
CA PRO A 281 -3.29 6.50 -6.65
C PRO A 281 -3.38 6.10 -5.17
N ASP A 282 -2.99 6.98 -4.23
CA ASP A 282 -3.07 6.72 -2.79
C ASP A 282 -4.50 6.91 -2.26
N ARG A 283 -5.40 7.53 -3.04
CA ARG A 283 -6.78 7.80 -2.64
C ARG A 283 -7.64 6.54 -2.73
N VAL A 284 -8.33 6.22 -1.63
CA VAL A 284 -9.22 5.07 -1.51
C VAL A 284 -10.62 5.54 -1.14
N PHE A 285 -11.64 4.96 -1.78
CA PHE A 285 -13.04 5.33 -1.56
C PHE A 285 -13.84 4.12 -1.08
N GLY A 286 -14.58 4.31 0.02
CA GLY A 286 -15.55 3.34 0.52
C GLY A 286 -16.99 3.69 0.11
N ALA A 287 -17.96 3.03 0.74
CA ALA A 287 -19.39 3.27 0.46
C ALA A 287 -19.86 4.68 0.89
N ASN A 288 -19.31 5.21 1.99
CA ASN A 288 -19.67 6.50 2.57
C ASN A 288 -18.49 7.20 3.27
N TRP A 289 -17.26 6.94 2.81
CA TRP A 289 -16.04 7.58 3.31
C TRP A 289 -15.01 7.71 2.19
N GLN A 290 -14.10 8.67 2.35
CA GLN A 290 -12.91 8.84 1.51
C GLN A 290 -11.66 8.72 2.39
N GLY A 291 -10.57 8.22 1.82
CA GLY A 291 -9.34 7.93 2.53
C GLY A 291 -8.08 8.11 1.67
N ILE A 292 -6.93 8.14 2.34
CA ILE A 292 -5.59 8.25 1.75
C ILE A 292 -4.72 7.16 2.40
N LYS A 293 -4.10 6.30 1.58
CA LYS A 293 -3.10 5.33 2.05
C LYS A 293 -1.73 6.00 2.25
N SER A 294 -0.94 5.45 3.17
CA SER A 294 0.49 5.72 3.26
C SER A 294 1.26 5.11 2.08
N LEU A 295 2.47 5.63 1.81
CA LEU A 295 3.33 5.20 0.70
C LEU A 295 3.76 3.71 0.77
N ASP A 296 3.79 3.12 1.96
CA ASP A 296 4.03 1.68 2.18
C ASP A 296 2.77 0.81 2.03
N GLY A 297 1.60 1.45 1.82
CA GLY A 297 0.30 0.80 1.72
C GLY A 297 -0.24 0.19 3.02
N LEU A 298 0.50 0.30 4.15
CA LEU A 298 0.21 -0.34 5.44
C LEU A 298 -0.68 0.49 6.38
N THR A 299 -0.90 1.77 6.09
CA THR A 299 -1.84 2.64 6.83
C THR A 299 -2.85 3.26 5.87
N LEU A 300 -4.10 3.39 6.31
CA LEU A 300 -5.16 4.14 5.65
C LEU A 300 -5.72 5.16 6.65
N TYR A 301 -5.73 6.42 6.25
CA TYR A 301 -6.41 7.50 6.97
C TYR A 301 -7.72 7.82 6.24
N LEU A 302 -8.87 7.75 6.90
CA LEU A 302 -10.17 8.08 6.32
C LEU A 302 -10.98 9.00 7.23
N MET A 303 -11.94 9.72 6.66
CA MET A 303 -12.77 10.71 7.38
C MET A 303 -14.26 10.47 7.14
N ASP A 304 -15.09 10.71 8.16
CA ASP A 304 -16.55 10.60 8.02
C ASP A 304 -17.16 11.79 7.23
N PRO A 305 -18.34 11.63 6.60
CA PRO A 305 -18.98 12.69 5.81
C PRO A 305 -19.23 14.01 6.55
N ASN A 306 -19.37 13.98 7.89
CA ASN A 306 -19.59 15.15 8.73
C ASN A 306 -18.26 15.77 9.22
N GLN A 307 -17.12 15.21 8.84
CA GLN A 307 -15.76 15.65 9.19
C GLN A 307 -15.54 15.76 10.70
N LYS A 308 -16.19 14.89 11.49
CA LYS A 308 -16.15 14.86 12.96
C LYS A 308 -15.01 14.00 13.49
N TYR A 309 -14.71 12.90 12.79
CA TYR A 309 -13.69 11.93 13.16
C TYR A 309 -12.78 11.58 11.98
N ILE A 310 -11.55 11.24 12.31
CA ILE A 310 -10.55 10.66 11.42
C ILE A 310 -10.22 9.28 11.96
N PHE A 311 -10.29 8.28 11.10
CA PHE A 311 -10.03 6.89 11.42
C PHE A 311 -8.71 6.48 10.76
N THR A 312 -7.80 5.93 11.55
CA THR A 312 -6.52 5.39 11.10
C THR A 312 -6.57 3.88 11.20
N LEU A 313 -6.62 3.20 10.07
CA LEU A 313 -6.50 1.75 9.96
C LEU A 313 -5.03 1.45 9.65
N ALA A 314 -4.31 0.75 10.52
CA ALA A 314 -2.88 0.45 10.35
C ALA A 314 -2.58 -1.03 10.51
N TYR A 315 -1.66 -1.56 9.70
CA TYR A 315 -1.12 -2.92 9.77
C TYR A 315 0.38 -2.87 10.12
N ASN A 316 0.77 -3.62 11.15
CA ASN A 316 2.17 -3.78 11.56
C ASN A 316 2.54 -5.27 11.48
N PRO A 317 3.50 -5.65 10.59
CA PRO A 317 3.91 -7.04 10.38
C PRO A 317 4.85 -7.60 11.46
N GLY A 318 5.15 -6.85 12.52
CA GLY A 318 6.02 -7.31 13.60
C GLY A 318 7.50 -7.43 13.19
N GLU A 319 8.28 -8.17 13.97
CA GLU A 319 9.75 -8.18 13.91
C GLU A 319 10.34 -8.83 12.64
N ASN A 320 9.56 -9.62 11.88
CA ASN A 320 10.03 -10.29 10.66
C ASN A 320 9.80 -9.47 9.38
N ASN A 321 9.01 -8.39 9.45
CA ASN A 321 8.57 -7.58 8.31
C ASN A 321 7.90 -8.36 7.14
N ILE A 322 7.39 -9.58 7.40
CA ILE A 322 6.69 -10.39 6.40
C ILE A 322 5.22 -10.01 6.39
N LEU A 323 4.67 -9.66 5.23
CA LEU A 323 3.30 -9.19 5.07
C LEU A 323 2.26 -10.35 5.03
N GLU A 324 2.32 -11.26 6.02
CA GLU A 324 1.48 -12.47 6.12
C GLU A 324 -0.03 -12.21 5.96
N TYR A 325 -0.53 -11.04 6.41
CA TYR A 325 -1.96 -10.73 6.49
C TYR A 325 -2.34 -9.47 5.70
N ILE A 326 -1.57 -9.08 4.68
CA ILE A 326 -1.89 -7.90 3.84
C ILE A 326 -3.24 -8.01 3.13
N ASN A 327 -3.62 -9.21 2.71
CA ASN A 327 -4.92 -9.52 2.13
C ASN A 327 -6.06 -9.30 3.13
N ILE A 328 -5.87 -9.74 4.38
CA ILE A 328 -6.80 -9.49 5.48
C ILE A 328 -6.90 -7.99 5.76
N PHE A 329 -5.79 -7.24 5.77
CA PHE A 329 -5.82 -5.78 5.95
C PHE A 329 -6.62 -5.07 4.85
N ASN A 330 -6.40 -5.41 3.58
CA ASN A 330 -7.17 -4.86 2.47
C ASN A 330 -8.66 -5.25 2.54
N MET A 331 -8.98 -6.45 3.04
CA MET A 331 -10.35 -6.89 3.31
C MET A 331 -11.02 -6.15 4.48
N MET A 332 -10.27 -5.86 5.57
CA MET A 332 -10.74 -5.00 6.67
C MET A 332 -11.05 -3.59 6.17
N ILE A 333 -10.20 -3.03 5.30
CA ILE A 333 -10.45 -1.75 4.61
C ILE A 333 -11.71 -1.84 3.73
N LYS A 334 -11.80 -2.85 2.86
CA LYS A 334 -12.90 -3.03 1.90
C LYS A 334 -14.26 -3.19 2.57
N SER A 335 -14.29 -3.84 3.74
CA SER A 335 -15.48 -4.05 4.56
C SER A 335 -15.75 -2.93 5.57
N PHE A 336 -14.84 -1.94 5.70
CA PHE A 336 -15.04 -0.82 6.61
C PHE A 336 -16.22 0.04 6.15
N SER A 337 -17.18 0.24 7.03
CA SER A 337 -18.40 1.00 6.76
C SER A 337 -18.79 1.84 7.97
N LEU A 338 -19.08 3.12 7.72
CA LEU A 338 -19.63 4.04 8.71
C LEU A 338 -21.16 3.92 8.74
N LYS A 339 -21.77 4.22 9.89
CA LYS A 339 -23.23 4.18 10.09
C LYS A 339 -23.74 5.59 10.40
N GLU A 340 -24.90 5.90 9.82
CA GLU A 340 -25.69 7.09 10.14
C GLU A 340 -26.27 7.03 11.57
#